data_AF-A0A2T1HQE3-F1
#
_entry.id   AF-A0A2T1HQE3-F1
#
_cell.length_a   1.000
_cell.length_b   1.000
_cell.length_c   1.000
_cell.angle_alpha   90.00
_cell.angle_beta   90.00
_cell.angle_gamma   90.00
#
_symmetry.space_group_name_H-M   'P 1'
#
loop_
_entity.id
_entity.type
_entity.pdbx_description
1 polymer ?
#
loop_
_entity_poly.entity_id
_entity_poly.type
_entity_poly.pdbx_seq_one_letter_code
_entity_poly.pdbx_strand_id
1 'polypeptide(L)'
;MSSSCWAGERVLTFRMIDLYPSSDQRGAEHLVGIALGDGGRLVQKDHAIRKLPNGQYAGTCTYTFEDGSTVSSEFTLVQDGLDYSADYKVVSGTGALAGAHGVGHLTTMKGYEGASSSTGVYQVQFRVDVPNS
;
A
#
# COMPACT_ATOMS: atom_id res chain seq x y z
N MET A 1 -19.43 0.56 32.02
CA MET A 1 -19.32 0.41 30.55
C MET A 1 -18.55 1.62 30.04
N SER A 2 -17.27 1.44 29.73
CA SER A 2 -16.44 2.50 29.15
C SER A 2 -16.80 2.62 27.67
N SER A 3 -17.33 3.77 27.26
CA SER A 3 -17.50 4.10 25.84
C SER A 3 -16.11 4.36 25.27
N SER A 4 -15.58 3.40 24.51
CA SER A 4 -14.44 3.65 23.63
C SER A 4 -14.92 4.57 22.51
N CYS A 5 -14.59 5.86 22.60
CA CYS A 5 -14.77 6.77 21.47
C CYS A 5 -13.70 6.41 20.42
N TRP A 6 -14.13 5.95 19.25
CA TRP A 6 -13.21 5.63 18.17
C TRP A 6 -12.78 6.91 17.43
N ALA A 7 -11.45 7.00 17.29
CA ALA A 7 -10.66 7.41 16.13
C ALA A 7 -10.63 8.88 15.67
N GLY A 8 -9.41 9.44 15.74
CA GLY A 8 -9.01 10.50 14.80
C GLY A 8 -8.69 9.87 13.45
N GLU A 9 -9.60 10.04 12.48
CA GLU A 9 -9.36 9.66 11.09
C GLU A 9 -8.08 10.34 10.57
N ARG A 10 -7.23 9.58 9.89
CA ARG A 10 -6.05 10.12 9.18
C ARG A 10 -6.10 9.71 7.72
N VAL A 11 -5.89 10.68 6.84
CA VAL A 11 -5.65 10.45 5.42
C VAL A 11 -4.15 10.52 5.18
N LEU A 12 -3.59 9.48 4.56
CA LEU A 12 -2.18 9.40 4.21
C LEU A 12 -2.07 9.30 2.70
N THR A 13 -1.37 10.25 2.05
CA THR A 13 -1.19 10.25 0.59
C THR A 13 0.29 10.10 0.23
N PHE A 14 0.58 9.30 -0.80
CA PHE A 14 1.93 8.98 -1.23
C PHE A 14 2.05 8.95 -2.75
N ARG A 15 3.22 9.35 -3.26
CA ARG A 15 3.68 9.02 -4.62
C ARG A 15 4.73 7.95 -4.53
N MET A 16 4.52 6.82 -5.17
CA MET A 16 5.29 5.60 -4.98
C MET A 16 5.91 5.13 -6.30
N ILE A 17 7.12 4.59 -6.19
CA ILE A 17 7.78 3.84 -7.25
C ILE A 17 7.98 2.41 -6.73
N ASP A 18 7.40 1.42 -7.41
CA ASP A 18 7.69 0.00 -7.12
C ASP A 18 8.90 -0.44 -7.95
N LEU A 19 9.86 -1.07 -7.28
CA LEU A 19 10.99 -1.76 -7.89
C LEU A 19 10.72 -3.26 -7.82
N TYR A 20 11.05 -3.99 -8.89
CA TYR A 20 10.92 -5.45 -8.97
C TYR A 20 12.27 -6.08 -8.64
N PRO A 21 12.56 -6.48 -7.40
CA PRO A 21 13.87 -6.98 -7.02
C PRO A 21 14.13 -8.43 -7.49
N SER A 22 13.10 -9.24 -7.74
CA SER A 22 13.15 -10.55 -8.44
C SER A 22 11.84 -11.32 -8.19
N SER A 23 11.37 -12.07 -9.19
CA SER A 23 10.29 -13.05 -8.98
C SER A 23 10.84 -14.23 -8.18
N ASP A 24 10.22 -14.58 -7.05
CA ASP A 24 10.52 -15.88 -6.47
C ASP A 24 10.03 -16.97 -7.44
N GLN A 25 10.75 -18.07 -7.55
CA GLN A 25 10.40 -19.18 -8.45
C GLN A 25 9.14 -19.94 -7.99
N ARG A 26 8.34 -19.39 -7.05
CA ARG A 26 7.15 -20.02 -6.46
C ARG A 26 5.86 -19.28 -6.82
N GLY A 27 5.92 -18.26 -7.67
CA GLY A 27 4.76 -17.54 -8.18
C GLY A 27 4.24 -16.45 -7.25
N ALA A 28 5.00 -16.09 -6.21
CA ALA A 28 4.80 -14.89 -5.42
C ALA A 28 5.94 -13.90 -5.73
N GLU A 29 5.62 -12.72 -6.22
CA GLU A 29 6.65 -11.69 -6.39
C GLU A 29 6.80 -10.94 -5.07
N HIS A 30 8.04 -10.81 -4.60
CA HIS A 30 8.36 -9.93 -3.48
C HIS A 30 8.89 -8.63 -4.07
N LEU A 31 8.26 -7.51 -3.73
CA LEU A 31 8.59 -6.22 -4.28
C LEU A 31 8.85 -5.20 -3.17
N VAL A 32 9.75 -4.27 -3.48
CA VAL A 32 10.07 -3.15 -2.62
C VAL A 32 9.69 -1.87 -3.34
N GLY A 33 8.88 -1.04 -2.68
CA GLY A 33 8.50 0.28 -3.15
C GLY A 33 9.11 1.36 -2.26
N ILE A 34 9.42 2.50 -2.86
CA ILE A 34 9.75 3.72 -2.12
C ILE A 34 8.72 4.77 -2.50
N ALA A 35 8.17 5.45 -1.50
CA ALA A 35 7.20 6.50 -1.70
C ALA A 35 7.60 7.79 -0.97
N LEU A 36 7.23 8.91 -1.56
CA LEU A 36 7.25 10.23 -0.95
C LEU A 36 5.84 10.54 -0.46
N GLY A 37 5.68 10.59 0.86
CA GLY A 37 4.45 10.99 1.53
C GLY A 37 4.32 12.50 1.69
N ASP A 38 3.19 12.91 2.25
CA ASP A 38 2.92 14.31 2.58
C ASP A 38 4.03 14.90 3.46
N GLY A 39 4.44 16.14 3.14
CA GLY A 39 5.56 16.80 3.82
C GLY A 39 6.96 16.31 3.40
N GLY A 40 7.06 15.45 2.37
CA GLY A 40 8.34 14.97 1.85
C GLY A 40 8.94 13.79 2.64
N ARG A 41 8.15 13.18 3.54
CA ARG A 41 8.58 12.04 4.36
C ARG A 41 8.66 10.78 3.52
N LEU A 42 9.73 10.01 3.70
CA LEU A 42 9.90 8.73 3.01
C LEU A 42 9.02 7.66 3.62
N VAL A 43 8.47 6.80 2.76
CA VAL A 43 7.75 5.59 3.14
C VAL A 43 8.29 4.42 2.33
N GLN A 44 8.68 3.35 3.00
CA GLN A 44 9.05 2.10 2.35
C GLN A 44 7.82 1.20 2.27
N LYS A 45 7.62 0.54 1.13
CA LYS A 45 6.63 -0.52 0.96
C LYS A 45 7.35 -1.84 0.74
N ASP A 46 6.95 -2.85 1.48
CA ASP A 46 7.30 -4.25 1.26
C ASP A 46 6.03 -4.99 0.88
N HIS A 47 6.02 -5.78 -0.19
CA HIS A 47 4.82 -6.51 -0.57
C HIS A 47 5.08 -7.86 -1.22
N ALA A 48 4.18 -8.79 -0.91
CA ALA A 48 4.08 -10.10 -1.55
C ALA A 48 2.81 -10.12 -2.40
N ILE A 49 2.96 -10.40 -3.70
CA ILE A 49 1.86 -10.43 -4.66
C ILE A 49 1.80 -11.77 -5.39
N ARG A 50 0.60 -12.26 -5.67
CA ARG A 50 0.37 -13.46 -6.48
C ARG A 50 -0.70 -13.21 -7.52
N LYS A 51 -0.58 -13.87 -8.66
CA LYS A 51 -1.61 -13.85 -9.71
C LYS A 51 -2.77 -14.78 -9.35
N LEU A 52 -4.00 -14.33 -9.59
CA LEU A 52 -5.24 -15.07 -9.40
C LEU A 52 -5.68 -15.75 -10.72
N PRO A 53 -6.51 -16.82 -10.65
CA PRO A 53 -7.01 -17.49 -11.86
C PRO A 53 -7.83 -16.60 -12.80
N ASN A 54 -8.46 -15.55 -12.26
CA ASN A 54 -9.24 -14.58 -13.03
C ASN A 54 -8.36 -13.49 -13.70
N GLY A 55 -7.03 -13.61 -13.63
CA GLY A 55 -6.08 -12.67 -14.22
C GLY A 55 -5.74 -11.46 -13.34
N GLN A 56 -6.48 -11.23 -12.25
CA GLN A 56 -6.15 -10.21 -11.24
C GLN A 56 -4.96 -10.64 -10.39
N TYR A 57 -4.54 -9.77 -9.49
CA TYR A 57 -3.51 -10.06 -8.50
C TYR A 57 -4.05 -9.82 -7.10
N ALA A 58 -3.51 -10.53 -6.12
CA ALA A 58 -3.81 -10.28 -4.72
C ALA A 58 -2.55 -10.42 -3.88
N GLY A 59 -2.51 -9.75 -2.73
CA GLY A 59 -1.32 -9.76 -1.92
C GLY A 59 -1.49 -9.10 -0.57
N THR A 60 -0.37 -9.03 0.13
CA THR A 60 -0.21 -8.26 1.35
C THR A 60 0.91 -7.26 1.16
N CYS A 61 0.83 -6.13 1.86
CA CYS A 61 1.92 -5.18 1.90
C CYS A 61 2.02 -4.51 3.27
N THR A 62 3.24 -4.09 3.60
CA THR A 62 3.55 -3.30 4.78
C THR A 62 4.22 -2.01 4.35
N TYR A 63 3.65 -0.89 4.78
CA TYR A 63 4.23 0.44 4.65
C TYR A 63 4.95 0.77 5.95
N THR A 64 6.22 1.15 5.88
CA THR A 64 7.04 1.61 6.99
C THR A 64 7.34 3.08 6.82
N PHE A 65 6.94 3.87 7.82
CA PHE A 65 7.13 5.31 7.85
C PHE A 65 8.49 5.67 8.46
N GLU A 66 8.94 6.90 8.19
CA GLU A 66 10.21 7.44 8.72
C GLU A 66 10.36 7.33 10.24
N ASP A 67 9.26 7.44 10.99
CA ASP A 67 9.26 7.29 12.46
C ASP A 67 9.23 5.82 12.95
N GLY A 68 9.31 4.86 12.03
CA GLY A 68 9.27 3.43 12.30
C GLY A 68 7.86 2.84 12.47
N SER A 69 6.81 3.68 12.49
CA SER A 69 5.43 3.18 12.49
C SER A 69 5.17 2.38 11.21
N THR A 70 4.21 1.46 11.27
CA THR A 70 3.82 0.65 10.11
C THR A 70 2.31 0.60 9.90
N VAL A 71 1.92 0.37 8.64
CA VAL A 71 0.56 -0.02 8.23
C VAL A 71 0.68 -1.28 7.39
N SER A 72 0.01 -2.35 7.79
CA SER A 72 -0.10 -3.58 6.99
C SER A 72 -1.49 -3.70 6.40
N SER A 73 -1.56 -4.13 5.14
CA SER A 73 -2.82 -4.25 4.40
C SER A 73 -2.82 -5.45 3.47
N GLU A 74 -4.02 -5.93 3.17
CA GLU A 74 -4.32 -6.88 2.10
C GLU A 74 -4.85 -6.11 0.90
N PHE A 75 -4.60 -6.59 -0.32
CA PHE A 75 -5.09 -5.92 -1.53
C PHE A 75 -5.51 -6.88 -2.63
N THR A 76 -6.37 -6.36 -3.50
CA THR A 76 -6.62 -6.91 -4.85
C THR A 76 -6.23 -5.85 -5.87
N LEU A 77 -5.46 -6.26 -6.87
CA LEU A 77 -4.95 -5.39 -7.92
C LEU A 77 -5.47 -5.85 -9.28
N VAL A 78 -5.92 -4.88 -10.07
CA VAL A 78 -6.42 -5.04 -11.43
C VAL A 78 -5.46 -4.33 -12.38
N GLN A 79 -5.21 -4.95 -13.52
CA GLN A 79 -4.47 -4.34 -14.62
C GLN A 79 -5.42 -4.14 -15.80
N ASP A 80 -5.51 -2.91 -16.31
CA ASP A 80 -6.22 -2.56 -17.54
C ASP A 80 -5.21 -1.94 -18.53
N GLY A 81 -4.83 -2.71 -19.55
CA GLY A 81 -3.72 -2.34 -20.43
C GLY A 81 -2.41 -2.15 -19.65
N LEU A 82 -1.93 -0.91 -19.58
CA LEU A 82 -0.71 -0.53 -18.87
C LEU A 82 -0.98 0.11 -17.50
N ASP A 83 -2.24 0.27 -17.14
CA ASP A 83 -2.67 0.89 -15.90
C ASP A 83 -2.96 -0.17 -14.84
N TYR A 84 -2.47 0.09 -13.64
CA TYR A 84 -2.75 -0.69 -12.45
C TYR A 84 -3.61 0.12 -11.48
N SER A 85 -4.59 -0.56 -10.88
CA SER A 85 -5.36 -0.07 -9.75
C SER A 85 -5.45 -1.15 -8.67
N ALA A 86 -5.48 -0.75 -7.40
CA ALA A 86 -5.66 -1.69 -6.31
C ALA A 86 -6.49 -1.11 -5.18
N ASP A 87 -7.35 -1.94 -4.60
CA ASP A 87 -8.05 -1.63 -3.36
C ASP A 87 -7.37 -2.34 -2.21
N TYR A 88 -7.08 -1.58 -1.15
CA TYR A 88 -6.45 -2.06 0.07
C TYR A 88 -7.45 -2.11 1.22
N LYS A 89 -7.28 -3.13 2.05
CA LYS A 89 -7.87 -3.23 3.38
C LYS A 89 -6.75 -3.18 4.41
N VAL A 90 -6.73 -2.15 5.25
CA VAL A 90 -5.78 -2.05 6.35
C VAL A 90 -6.18 -3.01 7.45
N VAL A 91 -5.26 -3.91 7.82
CA VAL A 91 -5.51 -4.98 8.79
C VAL A 91 -4.79 -4.73 10.11
N SER A 92 -3.74 -3.92 10.12
CA SER A 92 -3.03 -3.54 11.34
C SER A 92 -2.15 -2.31 11.14
N GLY A 93 -1.75 -1.71 12.25
CA GLY A 93 -0.67 -0.73 12.30
C GLY A 93 0.08 -0.77 13.62
N THR A 94 1.23 -0.10 13.66
CA THR A 94 2.14 -0.04 14.82
C THR A 94 2.58 1.41 15.10
N GLY A 95 3.26 1.64 16.23
CA GLY A 95 3.77 2.96 16.59
C GLY A 95 2.66 3.99 16.72
N ALA A 96 2.80 5.12 16.01
CA ALA A 96 1.79 6.18 15.99
C ALA A 96 0.47 5.80 15.29
N LEU A 97 0.43 4.60 14.69
CA LEU A 97 -0.71 4.00 13.99
C LEU A 97 -1.12 2.66 14.64
N ALA A 98 -0.78 2.45 15.91
CA ALA A 98 -1.10 1.22 16.62
C ALA A 98 -2.62 0.93 16.60
N GLY A 99 -3.00 -0.27 16.15
CA GLY A 99 -4.41 -0.67 16.05
C GLY A 99 -5.18 -0.05 14.87
N ALA A 100 -4.47 0.58 13.93
CA ALA A 100 -5.10 1.14 12.73
C ALA A 100 -5.85 0.09 11.90
N HIS A 101 -7.01 0.48 11.41
CA HIS A 101 -7.81 -0.23 10.41
C HIS A 101 -8.35 0.78 9.39
N GLY A 102 -8.89 0.31 8.27
CA GLY A 102 -9.43 1.20 7.25
C GLY A 102 -9.22 0.66 5.84
N VAL A 103 -9.18 1.59 4.88
CA VAL A 103 -9.09 1.27 3.44
C VAL A 103 -8.02 2.11 2.77
N GLY A 104 -7.57 1.66 1.60
CA GLY A 104 -6.72 2.46 0.75
C GLY A 104 -6.96 2.15 -0.71
N HIS A 105 -6.38 2.98 -1.57
CA HIS A 105 -6.46 2.80 -3.01
C HIS A 105 -5.13 3.18 -3.66
N LEU A 106 -4.75 2.44 -4.69
CA LEU A 106 -3.62 2.72 -5.57
C LEU A 106 -4.13 2.93 -6.99
N THR A 107 -3.58 3.93 -7.67
CA THR A 107 -3.75 4.15 -9.11
C THR A 107 -2.43 4.47 -9.77
N THR A 108 -2.30 4.09 -11.04
CA THR A 108 -1.22 4.56 -11.90
C THR A 108 -1.30 6.07 -12.05
N MET A 109 -0.16 6.74 -11.87
CA MET A 109 -0.12 8.19 -12.03
C MET A 109 -0.23 8.56 -13.51
N LYS A 110 -1.06 9.56 -13.80
CA LYS A 110 -1.19 10.10 -15.15
C LYS A 110 0.16 10.57 -15.70
N GLY A 111 0.47 10.19 -16.94
CA GLY A 111 1.76 10.44 -17.60
C GLY A 111 2.85 9.41 -17.28
N TYR A 112 2.53 8.40 -16.46
CA TYR A 112 3.39 7.26 -16.15
C TYR A 112 2.75 5.92 -16.54
N GLU A 113 1.69 5.97 -17.35
CA GLU A 113 1.08 4.79 -17.95
C GLU A 113 2.14 4.07 -18.78
N GLY A 114 2.32 2.77 -18.57
CA GLY A 114 3.33 2.01 -19.32
C GLY A 114 4.76 2.17 -18.86
N ALA A 115 4.98 2.67 -17.63
CA ALA A 115 6.26 2.47 -16.95
C ALA A 115 6.65 0.98 -17.08
N SER A 116 7.85 0.74 -17.60
CA SER A 116 8.29 -0.54 -18.17
C SER A 116 8.15 -1.73 -17.20
N SER A 117 8.29 -2.96 -17.73
CA SER A 117 8.15 -4.26 -17.03
C SER A 117 8.89 -4.46 -15.70
N SER A 118 9.64 -3.48 -15.21
CA SER A 118 10.40 -3.50 -13.97
C SER A 118 10.19 -2.26 -13.07
N THR A 119 9.28 -1.34 -13.40
CA THR A 119 9.02 -0.15 -12.59
C THR A 119 7.62 0.41 -12.84
N GLY A 120 6.87 0.69 -11.78
CA GLY A 120 5.57 1.39 -11.85
C GLY A 120 5.56 2.62 -10.96
N VAL A 121 4.89 3.70 -11.41
CA VAL A 121 4.73 4.94 -10.64
C VAL A 121 3.25 5.14 -10.30
N TYR A 122 2.98 5.25 -9.00
CA TYR A 122 1.62 5.16 -8.48
C TYR A 122 1.32 6.26 -7.47
N GLN A 123 0.05 6.66 -7.42
CA GLN A 123 -0.49 7.40 -6.29
C GLN A 123 -1.17 6.39 -5.35
N VAL A 124 -0.82 6.45 -4.08
CA VAL A 124 -1.43 5.64 -3.03
C VAL A 124 -2.10 6.56 -2.01
N GLN A 125 -3.32 6.23 -1.61
CA GLN A 125 -4.02 6.92 -0.54
C GLN A 125 -4.59 5.92 0.45
N PHE A 126 -4.34 6.14 1.74
CA PHE A 126 -4.96 5.41 2.83
C PHE A 126 -5.86 6.32 3.64
N ARG A 127 -7.01 5.80 4.07
CA ARG A 127 -7.87 6.36 5.10
C ARG A 127 -7.84 5.39 6.27
N VAL A 128 -7.18 5.79 7.35
CA VAL A 128 -6.98 4.94 8.53
C VAL A 128 -7.66 5.52 9.76
N ASP A 129 -8.35 4.65 10.47
CA ASP A 129 -8.94 4.89 11.77
C ASP A 129 -8.00 4.35 12.84
N VAL A 130 -7.45 5.24 13.65
CA VAL A 130 -6.50 4.91 14.72
C VAL A 130 -7.22 5.03 16.07
N PRO A 131 -7.27 4.00 16.92
CA PRO A 131 -7.81 4.11 18.27
C PRO A 131 -7.14 5.26 19.03
N ASN A 132 -7.93 6.08 19.73
CA ASN A 132 -7.36 7.06 20.65
C ASN A 132 -6.66 6.31 21.80
N SER A 133 -5.42 6.71 22.07
CA SER A 133 -4.61 6.21 23.19
C SER A 133 -5.12 6.75 24.53
#